data_AF-A0A2V6U364-F1
#
_entry.id   AF-A0A2V6U364-F1
#
_cell.length_a   1.000
_cell.length_b   1.000
_cell.length_c   1.000
_cell.angle_alpha   90.00
_cell.angle_beta   90.00
_cell.angle_gamma   90.00
#
_symmetry.space_group_name_H-M   'P 1'
#
loop_
_entity.id
_entity.type
_entity.pdbx_description
1 polymer ?
#
loop_
_entity_poly.entity_id
_entity_poly.type
_entity_poly.pdbx_seq_one_letter_code
_entity_poly.pdbx_strand_id
1 'polypeptide(L)'
;MRTISLAGFGLLLAALGAVTTAPRAAGAADLSVELSNGLLSLHAEDVPRRAILDEIARVTDVRIRVTDGAAPAGDDSARTPEPEGADVARLRGAALADPDPRERARALEDLAANLDQRAALDAVVEVLGRESNPGLLERALDIVGSERALPLEPVLRLAASNPEPRVRIKALTRLSEQAARDVRARQALEVAAADDSSPAVRDTAAKLLRDVAPK
;
A
#
# COMPACT_ATOMS: atom_id res chain seq x y z
N MET A 1 -0.91 -13.24 -19.16
CA MET A 1 -2.01 -12.43 -18.61
C MET A 1 -3.32 -13.00 -19.14
N ARG A 2 -4.13 -13.64 -18.28
CA ARG A 2 -5.48 -14.09 -18.63
C ARG A 2 -6.44 -13.06 -18.04
N THR A 3 -7.08 -12.30 -18.90
CA THR A 3 -8.20 -11.43 -18.58
C THR A 3 -9.41 -12.31 -18.24
N ILE A 4 -9.84 -12.29 -16.99
CA ILE A 4 -11.11 -12.91 -16.60
C ILE A 4 -12.20 -11.94 -17.05
N SER A 5 -12.91 -12.33 -18.10
CA SER A 5 -13.95 -11.55 -18.76
C SER A 5 -15.13 -11.29 -17.82
N LEU A 6 -15.57 -10.03 -17.77
CA LEU A 6 -16.68 -9.48 -16.97
C LEU A 6 -18.04 -10.14 -17.26
N ALA A 7 -18.13 -11.03 -18.25
CA ALA A 7 -19.35 -11.72 -18.64
C ALA A 7 -19.74 -12.89 -17.72
N GLY A 8 -18.84 -13.38 -16.86
CA GLY A 8 -19.14 -14.48 -15.92
C GLY A 8 -19.88 -14.05 -14.65
N PHE A 9 -19.83 -12.77 -14.30
CA PHE A 9 -20.31 -12.28 -13.00
C PHE A 9 -21.82 -11.99 -12.95
N GLY A 10 -22.47 -11.85 -14.11
CA GLY A 10 -23.93 -11.70 -14.20
C GLY A 10 -24.71 -12.95 -13.79
N LEU A 11 -24.07 -14.13 -13.78
CA LEU A 11 -24.72 -15.37 -13.39
C LEU A 11 -24.72 -15.59 -11.86
N LEU A 12 -23.78 -14.98 -11.12
CA LEU A 12 -23.68 -15.12 -9.67
C LEU A 12 -24.83 -14.39 -8.94
N LEU A 13 -25.27 -13.24 -9.48
CA LEU A 13 -26.40 -12.48 -8.95
C LEU A 13 -27.76 -13.03 -9.38
N ALA A 14 -27.84 -13.78 -10.48
CA ALA A 14 -29.08 -14.45 -10.90
C ALA A 14 -29.33 -15.77 -10.14
N ALA A 15 -28.27 -16.45 -9.68
CA ALA A 15 -28.41 -17.69 -8.91
C ALA A 15 -28.95 -17.47 -7.49
N LEU A 16 -28.75 -16.29 -6.89
CA LEU A 16 -29.28 -15.97 -5.56
C LEU A 16 -30.75 -15.47 -5.58
N GLY A 17 -31.34 -15.26 -6.76
CA GLY A 17 -32.73 -14.76 -6.90
C GLY A 17 -33.80 -15.84 -7.07
N ALA A 18 -33.44 -17.12 -7.20
CA ALA A 18 -34.40 -18.21 -7.41
C ALA A 18 -34.71 -18.97 -6.11
N VAL A 19 -35.45 -18.33 -5.21
CA VAL A 19 -36.17 -19.05 -4.16
C VAL A 19 -37.44 -19.66 -4.77
N THR A 20 -37.58 -20.99 -4.68
CA THR A 20 -38.77 -21.75 -4.21
C THR A 20 -38.61 -23.22 -4.65
N THR A 21 -38.59 -24.21 -3.73
CA THR A 21 -39.82 -24.83 -3.21
C THR A 21 -39.59 -25.59 -1.87
N ALA A 22 -39.98 -24.94 -0.76
CA ALA A 22 -40.62 -25.41 0.49
C ALA A 22 -40.08 -26.60 1.36
N PRO A 23 -40.33 -26.63 2.71
CA PRO A 23 -41.19 -25.76 3.52
C PRO A 23 -40.49 -25.01 4.69
N ARG A 24 -40.83 -23.72 4.80
CA ARG A 24 -41.05 -22.86 5.97
C ARG A 24 -40.40 -23.27 7.33
N ALA A 25 -39.32 -22.57 7.68
CA ALA A 25 -39.18 -21.90 8.96
C ALA A 25 -38.83 -20.42 8.68
N ALA A 26 -39.31 -19.51 9.52
CA ALA A 26 -39.42 -18.09 9.25
C ALA A 26 -38.09 -17.32 9.43
N GLY A 27 -37.89 -16.30 8.61
CA GLY A 27 -36.76 -15.37 8.66
C GLY A 27 -36.28 -15.07 7.25
N ALA A 28 -36.66 -13.93 6.68
CA ALA A 28 -36.02 -13.46 5.46
C ALA A 28 -34.59 -13.08 5.85
N ALA A 29 -33.63 -13.95 5.56
CA ALA A 29 -32.23 -13.71 5.84
C ALA A 29 -31.80 -12.43 5.13
N ASP A 30 -31.48 -11.40 5.91
CA ASP A 30 -30.97 -10.15 5.38
C ASP A 30 -29.54 -10.42 4.91
N LEU A 31 -29.33 -10.36 3.59
CA LEU A 31 -28.10 -10.78 2.94
C LEU A 31 -27.54 -9.59 2.16
N SER A 32 -26.51 -8.95 2.71
CA SER A 32 -25.84 -7.83 2.06
C SER A 32 -24.46 -8.26 1.57
N VAL A 33 -24.14 -7.86 0.34
CA VAL A 33 -22.85 -8.13 -0.28
C VAL A 33 -22.26 -6.80 -0.69
N GLU A 34 -21.10 -6.47 -0.15
CA GLU A 34 -20.37 -5.25 -0.46
C GLU A 34 -19.02 -5.61 -1.07
N LEU A 35 -18.67 -4.96 -2.19
CA LEU A 35 -17.35 -5.10 -2.80
C LEU A 35 -16.62 -3.76 -2.66
N SER A 36 -15.63 -3.72 -1.78
CA SER A 36 -14.86 -2.52 -1.47
C SER A 36 -13.37 -2.83 -1.55
N ASN A 37 -12.63 -2.08 -2.36
CA ASN A 37 -11.17 -2.22 -2.55
C ASN A 37 -10.70 -3.63 -2.96
N GLY A 38 -11.48 -4.33 -3.78
CA GLY A 38 -11.16 -5.70 -4.20
C GLY A 38 -11.42 -6.77 -3.14
N LEU A 39 -11.93 -6.39 -1.95
CA LEU A 39 -12.45 -7.29 -0.95
C LEU A 39 -13.96 -7.42 -1.05
N LEU A 40 -14.44 -8.66 -1.06
CA LEU A 40 -15.86 -8.99 -1.02
C LEU A 40 -16.26 -9.27 0.43
N SER A 41 -17.11 -8.41 0.97
CA SER A 41 -17.73 -8.56 2.28
C SER A 41 -19.13 -9.10 2.11
N LEU A 42 -19.45 -10.18 2.81
CA LEU A 42 -20.78 -10.79 2.78
C LEU A 42 -21.31 -10.86 4.21
N HIS A 43 -22.46 -10.23 4.41
CA HIS A 43 -23.21 -10.27 5.66
C HIS A 43 -24.48 -11.08 5.41
N ALA A 44 -24.74 -12.06 6.27
CA ALA A 44 -25.95 -12.86 6.22
C ALA A 44 -26.44 -13.07 7.65
N GLU A 45 -27.65 -12.61 7.93
CA GLU A 45 -28.30 -12.88 9.21
C GLU A 45 -28.99 -14.26 9.14
N ASP A 46 -28.83 -15.07 10.20
CA ASP A 46 -29.45 -16.40 10.34
C ASP A 46 -29.07 -17.47 9.30
N VAL A 47 -27.99 -17.29 8.53
CA VAL A 47 -27.47 -18.31 7.59
C VAL A 47 -26.12 -18.86 8.07
N PRO A 48 -25.97 -20.19 8.24
CA PRO A 48 -24.68 -20.78 8.58
C PRO A 48 -23.63 -20.52 7.51
N ARG A 49 -22.48 -19.95 7.91
CA ARG A 49 -21.32 -19.65 7.04
C ARG A 49 -20.95 -20.82 6.11
N ARG A 50 -21.03 -22.05 6.60
CA ARG A 50 -20.71 -23.26 5.82
C ARG A 50 -21.65 -23.45 4.62
N ALA A 51 -22.95 -23.19 4.79
CA ALA A 51 -23.93 -23.28 3.71
C ALA A 51 -23.63 -22.26 2.60
N ILE A 52 -23.17 -21.07 2.96
CA ILE A 52 -22.79 -20.02 2.00
C ILE A 52 -21.56 -20.45 1.19
N LEU A 53 -20.55 -21.02 1.84
CA LEU A 53 -19.31 -21.47 1.18
C LEU A 53 -19.55 -22.67 0.27
N ASP A 54 -20.38 -23.62 0.71
CA ASP A 54 -20.76 -24.78 -0.09
C ASP A 54 -21.53 -24.34 -1.35
N GLU A 55 -22.37 -23.31 -1.24
CA GLU A 55 -23.10 -22.74 -2.36
C GLU A 55 -22.18 -22.00 -3.35
N ILE A 56 -21.23 -21.22 -2.85
CA ILE A 56 -20.21 -20.57 -3.70
C ILE A 56 -19.40 -21.65 -4.44
N ALA A 57 -18.96 -22.70 -3.75
CA ALA A 57 -18.25 -23.80 -4.37
C ALA A 57 -19.11 -24.52 -5.42
N ARG A 58 -20.41 -24.69 -5.18
CA ARG A 58 -21.34 -25.32 -6.13
C ARG A 58 -21.53 -24.48 -7.40
N VAL A 59 -21.66 -23.16 -7.26
CA VAL A 59 -21.98 -22.27 -8.39
C VAL A 59 -20.73 -21.89 -9.20
N THR A 60 -19.57 -21.77 -8.54
CA THR A 60 -18.35 -21.26 -9.16
C THR A 60 -17.27 -22.32 -9.39
N ASP A 61 -17.46 -23.53 -8.87
CA ASP A 61 -16.44 -24.59 -8.79
C ASP A 61 -15.17 -24.17 -8.00
N VAL A 62 -15.25 -23.05 -7.25
CA VAL A 62 -14.15 -22.54 -6.41
C VAL A 62 -14.36 -22.97 -4.95
N ARG A 63 -13.49 -23.86 -4.45
CA ARG A 63 -13.52 -24.26 -3.03
C ARG A 63 -12.79 -23.25 -2.15
N ILE A 64 -13.57 -22.51 -1.38
CA ILE A 64 -13.04 -21.56 -0.38
C ILE A 64 -12.80 -22.33 0.92
N ARG A 65 -11.53 -22.43 1.34
CA ARG A 65 -11.17 -22.98 2.66
C ARG A 65 -11.12 -21.86 3.68
N VAL A 66 -11.95 -22.00 4.71
CA VAL A 66 -11.87 -21.18 5.91
C VAL A 66 -10.83 -21.81 6.84
N THR A 67 -9.71 -21.12 7.02
CA THR A 67 -8.84 -21.36 8.15
C THR A 67 -9.43 -20.62 9.34
N ASP A 68 -10.29 -21.27 10.11
CA ASP A 68 -10.52 -20.83 11.48
C ASP A 68 -9.17 -20.97 12.17
N GLY A 69 -8.68 -19.89 12.76
CA GLY A 69 -7.37 -19.83 13.42
C GLY A 69 -7.34 -20.71 14.67
N ALA A 70 -7.35 -22.02 14.49
CA ALA A 70 -6.85 -22.97 15.45
C ALA A 70 -5.35 -23.09 15.20
N ALA A 71 -4.58 -22.36 16.00
CA ALA A 71 -3.13 -22.46 16.02
C ALA A 71 -2.68 -23.93 16.21
N PRO A 72 -1.72 -24.44 15.43
CA PRO A 72 -1.05 -25.68 15.78
C PRO A 72 -0.31 -25.49 17.11
N ALA A 73 -0.59 -26.38 18.06
CA ALA A 73 -0.03 -26.36 19.40
C ALA A 73 1.48 -26.64 19.40
N GLY A 74 2.21 -25.79 20.16
CA GLY A 74 3.56 -26.01 20.71
C GLY A 74 4.67 -26.08 19.67
N ASP A 75 5.60 -25.14 19.58
CA ASP A 75 6.47 -24.74 20.69
C ASP A 75 7.09 -23.39 20.32
N ASP A 76 6.55 -22.28 20.83
CA ASP A 76 7.39 -21.12 21.12
C ASP A 76 6.69 -20.20 22.13
N SER A 77 7.50 -19.70 23.04
CA SER A 77 7.12 -18.98 24.25
C SER A 77 6.10 -17.86 24.01
N ALA A 78 5.05 -17.89 24.84
CA ALA A 78 4.29 -16.73 25.34
C ALA A 78 4.58 -15.38 24.66
N ARG A 79 3.87 -15.07 23.57
CA ARG A 79 3.59 -13.66 23.23
C ARG A 79 2.15 -13.37 23.61
N THR A 80 2.01 -12.72 24.75
CA THR A 80 0.86 -11.85 25.03
C THR A 80 0.65 -10.96 23.80
N PRO A 81 -0.56 -10.78 23.27
CA PRO A 81 -0.78 -9.82 22.19
C PRO A 81 -0.42 -8.45 22.76
N GLU A 82 0.74 -7.91 22.35
CA GLU A 82 1.05 -6.52 22.62
C GLU A 82 -0.02 -5.66 21.93
N PRO A 83 -0.49 -4.58 22.55
CA PRO A 83 -1.42 -3.68 21.89
C PRO A 83 -0.77 -3.22 20.59
N GLU A 84 -1.50 -3.26 19.47
CA GLU A 84 -0.97 -2.95 18.12
C GLU A 84 -0.16 -1.64 18.06
N GLY A 85 -0.46 -0.67 18.93
CA GLY A 85 0.30 0.57 19.08
C GLY A 85 1.71 0.44 19.69
N ALA A 86 1.97 -0.57 20.53
CA ALA A 86 3.31 -0.85 21.08
C ALA A 86 4.26 -1.36 19.99
N ASP A 87 3.76 -2.20 19.07
CA ASP A 87 4.52 -2.67 17.91
C ASP A 87 4.86 -1.52 16.95
N VAL A 88 3.89 -0.65 16.66
CA VAL A 88 4.11 0.56 15.83
C VAL A 88 5.15 1.48 16.47
N ALA A 89 5.07 1.74 17.78
CA ALA A 89 6.02 2.58 18.49
C ALA A 89 7.44 1.98 18.48
N ARG A 90 7.56 0.66 18.67
CA ARG A 90 8.82 -0.08 18.60
C ARG A 90 9.43 -0.02 17.20
N LEU A 91 8.64 -0.27 16.16
CA LEU A 91 9.10 -0.20 14.76
C LEU A 91 9.52 1.22 14.39
N ARG A 92 8.75 2.24 14.79
CA ARG A 92 9.13 3.64 14.62
C ARG A 92 10.44 3.94 15.33
N GLY A 93 10.60 3.51 16.59
CA GLY A 93 11.84 3.66 17.35
C GLY A 93 13.04 3.04 16.63
N ALA A 94 12.90 1.80 16.14
CA ALA A 94 13.93 1.10 15.39
C ALA A 94 14.27 1.82 14.07
N ALA A 95 13.28 2.19 13.26
CA ALA A 95 13.48 2.90 11.98
C ALA A 95 14.25 4.22 12.14
N LEU A 96 14.10 4.85 13.31
CA LEU A 96 14.60 6.18 13.60
C LEU A 96 15.95 6.19 14.32
N ALA A 97 16.21 5.21 15.20
CA ALA A 97 17.33 5.26 16.14
C ALA A 97 18.29 4.07 16.06
N ASP A 98 17.97 3.01 15.30
CA ASP A 98 18.88 1.86 15.20
C ASP A 98 20.21 2.29 14.52
N PRO A 99 21.38 1.92 15.08
CA PRO A 99 22.67 2.29 14.51
C PRO A 99 22.94 1.67 13.13
N ASP A 100 22.32 0.53 12.80
CA ASP A 100 22.46 -0.11 11.49
C ASP A 100 21.43 0.45 10.48
N PRO A 101 21.86 1.11 9.39
CA PRO A 101 20.94 1.57 8.35
C PRO A 101 20.07 0.46 7.73
N ARG A 102 20.52 -0.80 7.76
CA ARG A 102 19.75 -1.94 7.25
C ARG A 102 18.60 -2.30 8.17
N GLU A 103 18.83 -2.32 9.49
CA GLU A 103 17.78 -2.54 10.48
C GLU A 103 16.79 -1.37 10.47
N ARG A 104 17.28 -0.14 10.29
CA ARG A 104 16.40 1.02 10.08
C ARG A 104 15.51 0.89 8.84
N ALA A 105 16.08 0.47 7.70
CA ALA A 105 15.31 0.25 6.48
C ALA A 105 14.25 -0.83 6.67
N ARG A 106 14.64 -1.95 7.29
CA ARG A 106 13.73 -3.06 7.61
C ARG A 106 12.59 -2.61 8.51
N ALA A 107 12.88 -1.90 9.59
CA ALA A 107 11.86 -1.37 10.49
C ALA A 107 10.92 -0.37 9.80
N LEU A 108 11.44 0.45 8.88
CA LEU A 108 10.63 1.37 8.08
C LEU A 108 9.69 0.63 7.11
N GLU A 109 10.17 -0.47 6.52
CA GLU A 109 9.36 -1.35 5.66
C GLU A 109 8.28 -2.09 6.46
N ASP A 110 8.64 -2.66 7.61
CA ASP A 110 7.71 -3.34 8.51
C ASP A 110 6.64 -2.35 9.01
N LEU A 111 7.01 -1.09 9.27
CA LEU A 111 6.08 -0.03 9.62
C LEU A 111 5.14 0.32 8.46
N ALA A 112 5.65 0.36 7.22
CA ALA A 112 4.84 0.59 6.02
C ALA A 112 3.88 -0.57 5.69
N ALA A 113 4.26 -1.80 6.04
CA ALA A 113 3.43 -2.99 5.89
C ALA A 113 2.31 -3.08 6.94
N ASN A 114 2.42 -2.35 8.05
CA ASN A 114 1.38 -2.26 9.06
C ASN A 114 0.17 -1.44 8.58
N LEU A 115 -0.99 -1.63 9.23
CA LEU A 115 -2.22 -0.92 8.89
C LEU A 115 -2.17 0.58 9.25
N ASP A 116 -1.23 1.00 10.11
CA ASP A 116 -1.04 2.41 10.46
C ASP A 116 -0.17 3.16 9.45
N GLN A 117 -0.80 3.49 8.32
CA GLN A 117 -0.17 4.24 7.24
C GLN A 117 0.21 5.68 7.64
N ARG A 118 -0.37 6.23 8.72
CA ARG A 118 -0.02 7.58 9.21
C ARG A 118 1.30 7.53 9.96
N ALA A 119 1.47 6.56 10.85
CA ALA A 119 2.74 6.35 11.55
C ALA A 119 3.89 6.08 10.56
N ALA A 120 3.64 5.30 9.51
CA ALA A 120 4.61 5.05 8.45
C ALA A 120 5.03 6.34 7.73
N LEU A 121 4.07 7.19 7.35
CA LEU A 121 4.37 8.47 6.69
C LEU A 121 5.17 9.41 7.60
N ASP A 122 4.78 9.53 8.89
CA ASP A 122 5.50 10.36 9.85
C ASP A 122 6.97 9.90 9.98
N ALA A 123 7.20 8.59 10.09
CA ALA A 123 8.54 8.03 10.16
C ALA A 123 9.34 8.29 8.87
N VAL A 124 8.73 8.12 7.69
CA VAL A 124 9.37 8.45 6.40
C VAL A 124 9.78 9.93 6.37
N VAL A 125 8.88 10.84 6.74
CA VAL A 125 9.16 12.28 6.73
C VAL A 125 10.31 12.63 7.66
N GLU A 126 10.37 12.01 8.84
CA GLU A 126 11.51 12.16 9.75
C GLU A 126 12.81 11.64 9.14
N VAL A 127 12.81 10.45 8.52
CA VAL A 127 13.97 9.86 7.84
C VAL A 127 14.46 10.80 6.74
N LEU A 128 13.59 11.28 5.85
CA LEU A 128 13.96 12.20 4.77
C LEU A 128 14.53 13.54 5.29
N GLY A 129 14.18 13.94 6.51
CA GLY A 129 14.63 15.18 7.11
C GLY A 129 16.03 15.15 7.70
N ARG A 130 16.54 13.97 8.10
CA ARG A 130 17.79 13.84 8.88
C ARG A 130 18.75 12.77 8.41
N GLU A 131 18.29 11.84 7.58
CA GLU A 131 19.09 10.71 7.16
C GLU A 131 20.22 11.12 6.21
N SER A 132 21.37 10.45 6.35
CA SER A 132 22.52 10.63 5.45
C SER A 132 22.81 9.39 4.60
N ASN A 133 22.35 8.21 5.03
CA ASN A 133 22.51 6.97 4.29
C ASN A 133 21.67 6.99 3.00
N PRO A 134 22.30 6.90 1.81
CA PRO A 134 21.58 6.99 0.55
C PRO A 134 20.60 5.82 0.36
N GLY A 135 20.97 4.59 0.74
CA GLY A 135 20.10 3.42 0.59
C GLY A 135 18.80 3.55 1.39
N LEU A 136 18.88 4.08 2.62
CA LEU A 136 17.69 4.33 3.44
C LEU A 136 16.85 5.48 2.89
N LEU A 137 17.46 6.57 2.39
CA LEU A 137 16.73 7.66 1.73
C LEU A 137 16.00 7.18 0.47
N GLU A 138 16.66 6.38 -0.36
CA GLU A 138 16.06 5.76 -1.54
C GLU A 138 14.85 4.90 -1.14
N ARG A 139 14.99 4.08 -0.09
CA ARG A 139 13.91 3.22 0.40
C ARG A 139 12.74 4.02 0.98
N ALA A 140 13.02 5.06 1.74
CA ALA A 140 12.03 5.97 2.30
C ALA A 140 11.23 6.67 1.19
N LEU A 141 11.90 7.10 0.11
CA LEU A 141 11.25 7.65 -1.07
C LEU A 141 10.39 6.60 -1.79
N ASP A 142 10.75 5.32 -1.78
CA ASP A 142 9.96 4.26 -2.44
C ASP A 142 8.73 3.82 -1.64
N ILE A 143 8.80 3.86 -0.31
CA ILE A 143 7.74 3.38 0.60
C ILE A 143 6.43 4.15 0.43
N VAL A 144 6.49 5.45 0.16
CA VAL A 144 5.28 6.23 -0.03
C VAL A 144 4.74 6.00 -1.43
N GLY A 145 3.65 5.25 -1.55
CA GLY A 145 2.97 5.02 -2.82
C GLY A 145 2.48 6.33 -3.47
N SER A 146 2.29 6.33 -4.79
CA SER A 146 1.91 7.52 -5.59
C SER A 146 0.58 8.17 -5.18
N GLU A 147 -0.24 7.49 -4.37
CA GLU A 147 -1.51 8.05 -3.85
C GLU A 147 -1.31 9.07 -2.72
N ARG A 148 -0.14 9.05 -2.04
CA ARG A 148 0.15 9.97 -0.93
C ARG A 148 1.32 10.87 -1.28
N ALA A 149 1.04 12.17 -1.36
CA ALA A 149 2.08 13.16 -1.56
C ALA A 149 2.94 13.29 -0.30
N LEU A 150 4.24 13.02 -0.42
CA LEU A 150 5.23 13.44 0.57
C LEU A 150 5.20 14.98 0.72
N PRO A 151 5.46 15.52 1.93
CA PRO A 151 5.73 16.93 2.09
C PRO A 151 6.81 17.39 1.12
N LEU A 152 6.59 18.53 0.47
CA LEU A 152 7.42 18.95 -0.65
C LEU A 152 8.85 19.32 -0.22
N GLU A 153 9.02 19.98 0.94
CA GLU A 153 10.31 20.55 1.36
C GLU A 153 11.43 19.51 1.55
N PRO A 154 11.23 18.37 2.26
CA PRO A 154 12.24 17.31 2.32
C PRO A 154 12.64 16.81 0.93
N VAL A 155 11.68 16.64 0.02
CA VAL A 155 11.93 16.09 -1.32
C VAL A 155 12.69 17.10 -2.19
N LEU A 156 12.32 18.39 -2.16
CA LEU A 156 13.03 19.45 -2.87
C LEU A 156 14.49 19.55 -2.44
N ARG A 157 14.74 19.53 -1.13
CA ARG A 157 16.11 19.56 -0.58
C ARG A 157 16.94 18.37 -1.04
N LEU A 158 16.36 17.16 -1.04
CA LEU A 158 17.06 15.97 -1.52
C LEU A 158 17.36 16.07 -3.02
N ALA A 159 16.40 16.52 -3.83
CA ALA A 159 16.59 16.72 -5.26
C ALA A 159 17.66 17.77 -5.59
N ALA A 160 17.75 18.85 -4.81
CA ALA A 160 18.66 19.96 -5.08
C ALA A 160 20.10 19.71 -4.61
N SER A 161 20.30 18.98 -3.50
CA SER A 161 21.58 19.01 -2.79
C SER A 161 22.08 17.65 -2.30
N ASN A 162 21.34 16.56 -2.49
CA ASN A 162 21.85 15.26 -2.05
C ASN A 162 23.09 14.87 -2.89
N PRO A 163 24.21 14.45 -2.28
CA PRO A 163 25.43 14.10 -3.02
C PRO A 163 25.23 12.91 -3.95
N GLU A 164 24.36 11.96 -3.58
CA GLU A 164 24.12 10.73 -4.34
C GLU A 164 23.15 10.97 -5.51
N PRO A 165 23.58 10.82 -6.77
CA PRO A 165 22.70 11.04 -7.93
C PRO A 165 21.44 10.17 -7.93
N ARG A 166 21.52 8.94 -7.40
CA ARG A 166 20.36 8.04 -7.32
C ARG A 166 19.26 8.58 -6.41
N VAL A 167 19.65 9.18 -5.28
CA VAL A 167 18.71 9.84 -4.36
C VAL A 167 18.07 11.06 -5.04
N ARG A 168 18.87 11.88 -5.74
CA ARG A 168 18.34 13.04 -6.50
C ARG A 168 17.33 12.58 -7.55
N ILE A 169 17.63 11.53 -8.31
CA ILE A 169 16.72 10.95 -9.30
C ILE A 169 15.40 10.50 -8.66
N LYS A 170 15.44 9.75 -7.55
CA LYS A 170 14.21 9.30 -6.88
C LYS A 170 13.40 10.47 -6.33
N ALA A 171 14.06 11.49 -5.78
CA ALA A 171 13.40 12.70 -5.32
C ALA A 171 12.71 13.44 -6.47
N LEU A 172 13.37 13.58 -7.63
CA LEU A 172 12.78 14.18 -8.83
C LEU A 172 11.60 13.37 -9.36
N THR A 173 11.66 12.03 -9.31
CA THR A 173 10.50 11.19 -9.63
C THR A 173 9.31 11.52 -8.73
N ARG A 174 9.50 11.69 -7.42
CA ARG A 174 8.43 12.12 -6.50
C ARG A 174 7.92 13.52 -6.78
N LEU A 175 8.79 14.45 -7.17
CA LEU A 175 8.37 15.79 -7.58
C LEU A 175 7.55 15.75 -8.87
N SER A 176 7.86 14.85 -9.81
CA SER A 176 7.10 14.71 -11.06
C SER A 176 5.64 14.31 -10.83
N GLU A 177 5.37 13.49 -9.80
CA GLU A 177 4.01 13.12 -9.40
C GLU A 177 3.19 14.33 -8.93
N GLN A 178 3.86 15.39 -8.46
CA GLN A 178 3.25 16.62 -7.96
C GLN A 178 3.35 17.80 -8.94
N ALA A 179 4.19 17.71 -9.97
CA ALA A 179 4.54 18.83 -10.86
C ALA A 179 3.37 19.37 -11.71
N ALA A 180 2.29 18.60 -11.87
CA ALA A 180 1.05 19.09 -12.48
C ALA A 180 0.27 20.05 -11.57
N ARG A 181 0.50 20.00 -10.25
CA ARG A 181 -0.25 20.74 -9.23
C ARG A 181 0.62 21.73 -8.44
N ASP A 182 1.94 21.55 -8.43
CA ASP A 182 2.88 22.41 -7.70
C ASP A 182 3.98 22.96 -8.64
N VAL A 183 4.04 24.29 -8.73
CA VAL A 183 5.01 25.01 -9.58
C VAL A 183 6.45 24.79 -9.12
N ARG A 184 6.69 24.65 -7.82
CA ARG A 184 8.04 24.44 -7.27
C ARG A 184 8.57 23.05 -7.61
N ALA A 185 7.69 22.04 -7.62
CA ALA A 185 8.04 20.69 -8.06
C ALA A 185 8.45 20.68 -9.54
N ARG A 186 7.72 21.40 -10.40
CA ARG A 186 8.06 21.58 -11.80
C ARG A 186 9.38 22.34 -11.99
N GLN A 187 9.56 23.44 -11.27
CA GLN A 187 10.78 24.24 -11.34
C GLN A 187 12.03 23.43 -10.93
N ALA A 188 11.92 22.57 -9.91
CA ALA A 188 13.02 21.69 -9.51
C ALA A 188 13.42 20.71 -10.62
N LEU A 189 12.45 20.18 -11.37
CA LEU A 189 12.73 19.36 -12.55
C LEU A 189 13.42 20.17 -13.67
N GLU A 190 12.97 21.41 -13.92
CA GLU A 190 13.55 22.30 -14.95
C GLU A 190 15.00 22.64 -14.62
N VAL A 191 15.29 23.01 -13.37
CA VAL A 191 16.66 23.28 -12.89
C VAL A 191 17.54 22.03 -12.98
N ALA A 192 17.04 20.88 -12.53
CA ALA A 192 17.80 19.64 -12.59
C ALA A 192 18.09 19.19 -14.03
N ALA A 193 17.17 19.43 -14.97
CA ALA A 193 17.38 19.11 -16.38
C ALA A 193 18.45 20.00 -17.04
N ALA A 194 18.53 21.27 -16.66
CA ALA A 194 19.49 22.21 -17.21
C ALA A 194 20.90 22.03 -16.63
N ASP A 195 21.00 21.96 -15.29
CA ASP A 195 22.25 22.29 -14.59
C ASP A 195 22.73 21.23 -13.58
N ASP A 196 22.05 20.08 -13.42
CA ASP A 196 22.55 19.06 -12.48
C ASP A 196 23.93 18.56 -12.91
N SER A 197 24.83 18.37 -11.93
CA SER A 197 26.20 17.93 -12.17
C SER A 197 26.28 16.53 -12.80
N SER A 198 25.30 15.67 -12.52
CA SER A 198 25.22 14.31 -13.05
C SER A 198 24.42 14.28 -14.37
N PRO A 199 25.02 13.79 -15.48
CA PRO A 199 24.29 13.60 -16.73
C PRO A 199 23.03 12.75 -16.57
N ALA A 200 23.10 11.69 -15.76
CA ALA A 200 21.96 10.81 -15.53
C ALA A 200 20.78 11.53 -14.85
N VAL A 201 21.06 12.49 -13.96
CA VAL A 201 20.02 13.29 -13.31
C VAL A 201 19.40 14.24 -14.33
N ARG A 202 20.22 14.94 -15.13
CA ARG A 202 19.74 15.84 -16.20
C ARG A 202 18.82 15.12 -17.18
N ASP A 203 19.27 13.97 -17.70
CA ASP A 203 18.53 13.17 -18.66
C ASP A 203 17.20 12.67 -18.09
N THR A 204 17.21 12.25 -16.82
CA THR A 204 16.01 11.78 -16.12
C THR A 204 15.04 12.93 -15.88
N ALA A 205 15.51 14.09 -15.41
CA ALA A 205 14.67 15.26 -15.18
C ALA A 205 14.03 15.75 -16.48
N ALA A 206 14.80 15.81 -17.58
CA ALA A 206 14.30 16.17 -18.90
C ALA A 206 13.23 15.18 -19.40
N LYS A 207 13.39 13.88 -19.11
CA LYS A 207 12.37 12.87 -19.40
C LYS A 207 11.10 13.09 -18.58
N LEU A 208 11.22 13.25 -17.27
CA LEU A 208 10.08 13.48 -16.39
C LEU A 208 9.27 14.73 -16.78
N LEU A 209 9.93 15.81 -17.20
CA LEU A 209 9.24 17.01 -17.71
C LEU A 209 8.40 16.75 -18.95
N ARG A 210 8.90 15.91 -19.88
CA ARG A 210 8.13 15.51 -21.07
C ARG A 210 6.92 14.67 -20.69
N ASP A 211 7.06 13.82 -19.68
CA ASP A 211 5.99 12.93 -19.21
C ASP A 211 4.88 13.70 -18.44
N VAL A 212 5.22 14.83 -17.80
CA VAL A 212 4.29 15.70 -17.05
C VAL A 212 3.58 16.73 -17.94
N ALA A 213 4.13 17.07 -19.10
CA ALA A 213 3.55 18.08 -19.99
C ALA A 213 2.12 17.66 -20.43
N PRO A 214 1.13 18.58 -20.40
CA PRO A 214 -0.20 18.27 -20.88
C PRO A 214 -0.13 17.92 -22.38
N LYS A 215 -0.78 16.81 -22.75
CA LYS A 215 -1.04 16.46 -24.16
C LYS A 215 -2.04 17.41 -24.78
#